data_AF-A0AA40X7T0-F1
#
_entry.id   AF-A0AA40X7T0-F1
#
_cell.length_a   1.000
_cell.length_b   1.000
_cell.length_c   1.000
_cell.angle_alpha   90.00
_cell.angle_beta   90.00
_cell.angle_gamma   90.00
#
_symmetry.space_group_name_H-M   'P 1'
#
loop_
_entity.id
_entity.type
_entity.pdbx_description
1 polymer ?
#
loop_
_entity_poly.entity_id
_entity_poly.type
_entity_poly.pdbx_seq_one_letter_code
_entity_poly.pdbx_strand_id
1 'polypeptide(L)' 'MDLPALIENYMFNRQIAVLNTKTTDKGWVYINTSADQPVFRYSIKSPEMLQHDLGNNQWNDIWLGVRREQTALF' A
#
# COMPACT_ATOMS: atom_id res chain seq x y z
N MET A 1 12.08 6.93 6.47
CA MET A 1 11.61 5.58 6.84
C MET A 1 11.45 4.85 5.53
N ASP A 2 12.07 3.68 5.40
CA ASP A 2 11.99 2.93 4.14
C ASP A 2 10.64 2.20 4.05
N LEU A 3 10.10 2.08 2.84
CA LEU A 3 8.87 1.34 2.60
C LEU A 3 9.12 -0.17 2.79
N PRO A 4 8.13 -0.92 3.31
CA PRO A 4 8.18 -2.39 3.27
C PRO A 4 8.36 -2.88 1.83
N ALA A 5 9.24 -3.87 1.62
CA ALA A 5 9.61 -4.36 0.29
C ALA A 5 8.40 -4.80 -0.57
N LEU A 6 7.35 -5.35 0.05
CA LEU A 6 6.10 -5.73 -0.63
C LEU A 6 5.34 -4.51 -1.21
N ILE A 7 5.36 -3.38 -0.50
CA ILE A 7 4.74 -2.13 -0.96
C ILE A 7 5.62 -1.48 -2.03
N GLU A 8 6.93 -1.45 -1.81
CA GLU A 8 7.89 -0.93 -2.78
C GLU A 8 7.78 -1.68 -4.12
N ASN A 9 7.76 -3.02 -4.08
CA ASN A 9 7.56 -3.86 -5.26
C ASN A 9 6.22 -3.59 -5.95
N TYR A 10 5.14 -3.41 -5.18
CA TYR A 10 3.84 -3.08 -5.75
C TYR A 10 3.88 -1.73 -6.50
N MET A 11 4.43 -0.69 -5.88
CA MET A 11 4.54 0.64 -6.47
C MET A 11 5.41 0.61 -7.73
N PHE A 12 6.57 -0.07 -7.67
CA PHE A 12 7.47 -0.24 -8.80
C PHE A 12 6.79 -0.96 -9.97
N ASN A 13 6.15 -2.10 -9.71
CA ASN A 13 5.45 -2.90 -10.74
C ASN A 13 4.28 -2.14 -11.39
N ARG A 14 3.67 -1.22 -10.65
CA ARG A 14 2.56 -0.37 -11.13
C ARG A 14 3.04 0.98 -11.68
N GLN A 15 4.36 1.22 -11.73
CA GLN A 15 4.96 2.50 -12.15
C GLN A 15 4.44 3.71 -11.37
N ILE A 16 4.15 3.51 -10.08
CA ILE A 16 3.67 4.56 -9.18
C ILE A 16 4.88 5.22 -8.53
N ALA A 17 5.09 6.51 -8.83
CA ALA A 17 6.15 7.29 -8.22
C ALA A 17 5.80 7.64 -6.77
N VAL A 18 6.63 7.19 -5.82
CA VAL A 18 6.54 7.58 -4.42
C VAL A 18 7.35 8.86 -4.22
N LEU A 19 6.69 9.92 -3.75
CA LEU A 19 7.35 11.20 -3.47
C LEU A 19 7.85 11.26 -2.03
N ASN A 20 6.97 10.94 -1.08
CA ASN A 20 7.31 10.84 0.33
C ASN A 20 6.27 10.02 1.09
N THR A 21 6.59 9.73 2.35
CA THR A 21 5.70 9.01 3.27
C THR A 21 5.49 9.82 4.53
N LYS A 22 4.26 9.85 5.03
CA LYS A 22 3.91 10.46 6.32
C LYS A 22 3.35 9.42 7.27
N THR A 23 4.02 9.23 8.40
CA THR A 23 3.54 8.36 9.48
C THR A 23 2.70 9.17 10.48
N THR A 24 1.59 8.61 10.91
CA THR A 24 0.73 9.16 11.97
C THR A 24 1.02 8.49 13.30
N ASP A 25 0.69 9.16 14.41
CA ASP A 25 0.85 8.62 15.77
C ASP A 25 0.07 7.31 16.01
N LYS A 26 -0.97 7.07 15.21
CA LYS A 26 -1.77 5.84 15.24
C LYS A 26 -1.14 4.67 14.46
N GLY A 27 0.05 4.87 13.89
CA GLY A 27 0.77 3.84 13.14
C GLY A 27 0.26 3.62 11.71
N TRP A 28 -0.41 4.60 11.12
CA TRP A 28 -0.72 4.61 9.70
C TRP A 28 0.35 5.35 8.92
N VAL A 29 0.80 4.77 7.82
CA VAL A 29 1.72 5.40 6.87
C VAL A 29 0.94 5.77 5.61
N TYR A 30 0.90 7.05 5.30
CA TYR A 30 0.33 7.60 4.07
C TYR A 30 1.44 7.79 3.05
N ILE A 31 1.21 7.35 1.82
CA ILE A 31 2.16 7.40 0.73
C ILE A 31 1.70 8.50 -0.22
N ASN A 32 2.45 9.59 -0.26
CA ASN A 32 2.23 10.66 -1.22
C ASN A 32 2.86 10.25 -2.55
N THR A 33 2.05 10.31 -3.59
CA THR A 33 2.46 10.04 -4.98
C THR A 33 2.40 11.35 -5.77
N SER A 34 2.65 11.31 -7.07
CA SER A 34 2.50 12.48 -7.95
C SER A 34 1.05 12.96 -8.13
N ALA A 35 0.05 12.28 -7.55
CA ALA A 35 -1.34 12.70 -7.58
C ALA A 35 -1.69 13.67 -6.42
N ASP A 36 -2.83 14.36 -6.54
CA ASP A 36 -3.25 15.47 -5.65
C ASP A 36 -3.43 15.12 -4.16
N GLN A 37 -3.52 13.84 -3.79
CA GLN A 37 -3.68 13.39 -2.40
C GLN A 37 -2.84 12.14 -2.14
N PRO A 38 -2.56 11.76 -0.87
CA PRO A 38 -1.99 10.44 -0.58
C PRO A 38 -2.94 9.36 -1.09
N VAL A 39 -2.61 8.83 -2.27
CA VAL A 39 -3.41 7.83 -2.98
C VAL A 39 -3.34 6.48 -2.26
N PHE A 40 -2.34 6.25 -1.42
CA PHE A 40 -2.17 4.98 -0.73
C PHE A 40 -1.85 5.16 0.74
N ARG A 41 -2.26 4.18 1.55
CA ARG A 41 -1.85 4.06 2.94
C ARG A 41 -1.73 2.61 3.38
N TYR A 42 -0.99 2.36 4.45
CA TYR A 42 -0.96 1.06 5.10
C TYR A 42 -0.77 1.22 6.61
N SER A 43 -1.11 0.19 7.38
CA SER A 43 -0.80 0.14 8.80
C SER A 43 0.60 -0.45 9.00
N ILE A 44 1.41 0.15 9.88
CA ILE A 44 2.74 -0.41 10.24
C ILE A 44 2.59 -1.81 10.84
N LYS A 45 1.44 -2.11 11.46
CA LYS A 45 1.15 -3.42 12.05
C LYS A 45 0.76 -4.49 11.01
N SER A 46 0.28 -4.05 9.84
CA SER A 46 -0.20 -4.93 8.76
C SER A 46 0.18 -4.33 7.39
N PRO A 47 1.48 -4.26 7.06
CA PRO A 47 1.94 -3.71 5.79
C PRO A 47 1.47 -4.52 4.58
N GLU A 48 1.10 -5.79 4.77
CA GLU A 48 0.50 -6.67 3.76
C GLU A 48 -0.83 -6.17 3.20
N MET A 49 -1.53 -5.28 3.90
CA MET A 49 -2.77 -4.66 3.45
C MET A 49 -2.50 -3.20 3.07
N LEU A 50 -2.28 -2.97 1.77
CA LEU A 50 -2.18 -1.63 1.19
C LEU A 50 -3.60 -1.15 0.85
N GLN A 51 -3.95 0.06 1.23
CA GLN A 51 -5.24 0.66 0.88
C GLN A 51 -5.03 1.77 -0.14
N HIS A 52 -5.85 1.77 -1.18
CA HIS A 52 -5.87 2.79 -2.22
C HIS A 52 -7.10 3.70 -2.04
N ASP A 53 -6.90 5.02 -2.07
CA ASP A 53 -7.97 6.00 -1.99
C ASP A 53 -8.71 6.10 -3.33
N LEU A 54 -10.02 5.88 -3.31
CA LEU A 54 -10.92 6.03 -4.46
C LEU A 54 -11.62 7.40 -4.49
N GLY A 55 -11.37 8.25 -3.49
CA GLY A 55 -12.11 9.49 -3.25
C GLY A 55 -13.40 9.26 -2.44
N ASN A 56 -14.04 10.34 -2.01
CA ASN A 56 -15.28 10.30 -1.22
C ASN A 56 -15.20 9.42 0.05
N ASN A 57 -14.03 9.38 0.70
CA ASN A 57 -13.74 8.50 1.85
C ASN A 57 -13.83 7.00 1.54
N GLN A 58 -13.78 6.58 0.27
CA GLN A 58 -13.77 5.18 -0.11
C GLN A 58 -12.33 4.68 -0.28
N TRP A 59 -12.05 3.53 0.29
CA TRP A 59 -10.74 2.89 0.22
C TRP A 59 -10.89 1.48 -0.34
N ASN A 60 -10.00 1.12 -1.27
CA ASN A 60 -9.92 -0.22 -1.80
C ASN A 60 -8.74 -0.97 -1.18
N ASP A 61 -9.01 -2.13 -0.59
CA ASP A 61 -7.98 -2.97 0.02
C ASP A 61 -7.23 -3.78 -1.03
N ILE A 62 -5.90 -3.79 -0.94
CA ILE A 62 -4.97 -4.47 -1.82
C ILE A 62 -4.08 -5.35 -0.94
N TRP A 63 -4.30 -6.66 -1.00
CA TRP A 63 -3.51 -7.65 -0.27
C TRP A 63 -2.23 -7.98 -1.04
N LEU A 64 -1.10 -7.56 -0.49
CA LEU A 64 0.24 -7.71 -1.07
C LEU A 64 0.95 -9.01 -0.64
N GLY A 65 0.27 -9.84 0.13
CA GLY A 65 0.73 -11.19 0.48
C GLY A 65 -0.43 -12.12 0.78
N VAL A 66 -0.95 -12.82 -0.23
CA VAL A 66 -1.04 -14.30 -0.33
C VAL A 66 -1.30 -14.67 -1.80
N ARG A 67 -0.24 -15.09 -2.51
CA ARG A 67 -0.33 -15.98 -3.68
C ARG A 67 0.62 -17.17 -3.47
N ARG A 68 0.43 -17.86 -2.35
CA ARG A 68 0.99 -19.19 -2.09
C ARG A 68 0.01 -19.94 -1.18
N GLU A 69 -1.14 -20.35 -1.73
CA GLU A 69 -1.94 -21.49 -1.22
C GLU A 69 -3.17 -21.81 -2.11
N GLN A 70 -3.05 -21.65 -3.44
CA GLN A 70 -4.01 -22.27 -4.40
C GLN A 70 -3.28 -22.86 -5.61
N THR A 71 -2.14 -23.51 -5.35
CA THR A 71 -1.54 -24.48 -6.29
C THR A 71 -1.43 -25.86 -5.67
N ALA A 72 -2.16 -26.12 -4.58
CA ALA A 72 -2.46 -27.47 -4.12
C ALA A 72 -3.90 -27.77 -4.49
N LEU A 73 -4.11 -28.83 -5.28
CA LEU A 73 -5.37 -29.33 -5.84
C LEU A 73 -5.80 -28.62 -7.14
N PHE A 74 -5.18 -28.96 -8.27
CA PHE A 74 -5.79 -29.73 -9.37
C PHE A 74 -4.69 -30.30 -10.27
#